data_AF-A0A932ZTZ4-F1
#
_entry.id   AF-A0A932ZTZ4-F1
#
_cell.length_a   1.000
_cell.length_b   1.000
_cell.length_c   1.000
_cell.angle_alpha   90.00
_cell.angle_beta   90.00
_cell.angle_gamma   90.00
#
_symmetry.space_group_name_H-M   'P 1'
#
loop_
_entity.id
_entity.type
_entity.pdbx_description
1 polymer ?
#
loop_
_entity_poly.entity_id
_entity_poly.type
_entity_poly.pdbx_seq_one_letter_code
_entity_poly.pdbx_strand_id
1 'polypeptide(L)'
;MFLPNVFLLKKFLTPFILPLTICLGLLILGHFLLWFSRRQRAARTLLLAGTVLLIALSFHGVTDPMIAALEGRYPPLLDPRKPAFGDGREGEPIRWIFVLGGGHQKDPRLPATSHLSDSSLVRLAEGIRLQRLLPESRLILSGGRTSAPA
;
A
#
# COMPACT_ATOMS: atom_id res chain seq x y z
N MET A 1 -16.64 17.20 -9.31
CA MET A 1 -16.42 16.82 -10.72
C MET A 1 -14.92 16.90 -11.00
N PHE A 2 -14.18 15.81 -10.77
CA PHE A 2 -12.75 15.78 -11.08
C PHE A 2 -12.57 15.84 -12.59
N LEU A 3 -11.82 16.82 -13.09
CA LEU A 3 -11.59 16.96 -14.53
C LEU A 3 -10.87 15.69 -15.04
N PRO A 4 -11.44 14.98 -16.04
CA PRO A 4 -10.91 13.70 -16.53
C PRO A 4 -9.44 13.78 -16.95
N ASN A 5 -8.99 14.97 -17.38
CA ASN A 5 -7.61 15.24 -17.77
C ASN A 5 -6.61 15.11 -16.62
N VAL A 6 -6.96 15.52 -15.40
CA VAL A 6 -6.07 15.41 -14.22
C VAL A 6 -5.95 13.96 -13.77
N PHE A 7 -7.05 13.20 -13.85
CA PHE A 7 -7.04 11.77 -13.54
C PHE A 7 -6.17 10.99 -14.52
N LEU A 8 -6.32 11.23 -15.82
CA LEU A 8 -5.51 10.61 -16.86
C LEU A 8 -4.03 11.00 -16.73
N LEU A 9 -3.74 12.29 -16.51
CA LEU A 9 -2.38 12.77 -16.29
C LEU A 9 -1.72 12.09 -15.08
N LYS A 10 -2.40 12.08 -13.92
CA LYS A 10 -1.92 11.38 -12.72
C LYS A 10 -1.63 9.92 -13.02
N LYS A 11 -2.55 9.23 -13.71
CA LYS A 11 -2.43 7.80 -14.00
C LYS A 11 -1.23 7.50 -14.92
N PHE A 12 -0.91 8.41 -15.84
CA PHE A 12 0.26 8.31 -16.69
C PHE A 12 1.57 8.66 -15.96
N LEU A 13 1.57 9.70 -15.12
CA LEU A 13 2.78 10.16 -14.42
C LEU A 13 3.17 9.29 -13.21
N THR A 14 2.18 8.73 -12.49
CA THR A 14 2.43 8.00 -11.24
C THR A 14 3.45 6.87 -11.40
N PRO A 15 3.39 6.01 -12.43
CA PRO A 15 4.38 4.94 -12.61
C PRO A 15 5.83 5.45 -12.70
N PHE A 16 6.07 6.63 -13.28
CA PHE A 16 7.41 7.21 -13.42
C PHE A 16 7.96 7.79 -12.11
N ILE A 17 7.08 8.13 -11.17
CA ILE A 17 7.43 8.71 -9.87
C ILE A 17 7.60 7.61 -8.80
N LEU A 18 7.18 6.36 -9.08
CA LEU A 18 7.38 5.27 -8.14
C LEU A 18 8.87 5.10 -7.79
N PRO A 19 9.23 4.92 -6.51
CA PRO A 19 10.62 4.87 -6.09
C PRO A 19 11.44 3.81 -6.84
N LEU A 20 10.83 2.65 -7.10
CA LEU A 20 11.45 1.58 -7.88
C LEU A 20 11.74 2.01 -9.33
N THR A 21 10.78 2.65 -10.00
CA THR A 21 10.95 3.11 -11.39
C THR A 21 12.05 4.16 -11.49
N ILE A 22 12.17 5.05 -10.49
CA ILE A 22 13.26 6.03 -10.42
C ILE A 22 14.61 5.31 -10.29
N CYS A 23 14.73 4.34 -9.38
CA CYS A 23 15.96 3.57 -9.20
C CYS A 23 16.37 2.86 -10.49
N LEU A 24 15.43 2.15 -11.12
CA LEU A 24 15.67 1.44 -12.39
C LEU A 24 16.01 2.41 -13.52
N GLY A 25 15.34 3.56 -13.60
CA GLY A 25 15.64 4.61 -14.57
C GLY A 25 17.07 5.14 -14.45
N LEU A 26 17.55 5.40 -13.22
CA LEU A 26 18.93 5.81 -12.96
C LEU A 26 19.93 4.72 -13.39
N LEU A 27 19.64 3.45 -13.10
CA LEU A 27 20.51 2.33 -13.45
C LEU A 27 20.58 2.09 -14.96
N ILE A 28 19.44 2.13 -15.65
CA ILE A 28 19.35 1.97 -17.11
C ILE A 28 20.07 3.13 -17.80
N LEU A 29 19.80 4.38 -17.39
CA LEU A 29 20.47 5.55 -17.94
C LEU A 29 21.98 5.51 -17.68
N GLY A 30 22.39 5.07 -16.49
CA GLY A 30 23.79 4.87 -16.14
C GLY A 30 24.48 3.86 -17.06
N HIS A 31 23.87 2.68 -17.30
CA HIS A 31 24.40 1.68 -18.23
C HIS A 31 24.44 2.19 -19.67
N PHE A 32 23.39 2.89 -20.11
CA PHE A 32 23.34 3.49 -21.44
C PHE A 32 24.48 4.49 -21.67
N LEU A 33 24.74 5.39 -20.71
CA LEU A 33 25.86 6.34 -20.77
C LEU A 33 27.22 5.61 -20.71
N LEU A 34 27.32 4.51 -19.96
CA LEU A 34 28.54 3.73 -19.85
C LEU A 34 28.94 3.13 -21.22
N TRP A 35 27.98 2.57 -21.94
CA TRP A 35 28.22 1.93 -23.24
C TRP A 35 28.35 2.90 -24.42
N PHE A 36 27.52 3.95 -24.46
CA PHE A 36 27.41 4.80 -25.65
C PHE A 36 28.07 6.19 -25.51
N SER A 37 28.56 6.57 -24.33
CA SER A 37 29.08 7.92 -24.10
C SER A 37 30.52 7.94 -23.56
N ARG A 38 31.24 9.04 -23.86
CA ARG A 38 32.51 9.37 -23.19
C ARG A 38 32.32 9.91 -21.77
N ARG A 39 31.08 10.16 -21.33
CA ARG A 39 30.74 10.68 -20.00
C ARG A 39 30.78 9.60 -18.90
N GLN A 40 31.91 8.90 -18.78
CA GLN A 40 32.10 7.77 -17.88
C GLN A 40 31.91 8.12 -16.40
N ARG A 41 32.27 9.34 -15.99
CA ARG A 41 32.02 9.83 -14.61
C ARG A 41 30.53 9.91 -14.31
N ALA A 42 29.74 10.51 -15.22
CA ALA A 42 28.30 10.63 -15.05
C ALA A 42 27.61 9.25 -15.03
N ALA A 43 28.04 8.32 -15.89
CA ALA A 43 27.56 6.95 -15.89
C ALA A 43 27.75 6.28 -14.51
N ARG A 44 28.97 6.34 -13.97
CA ARG A 44 29.29 5.76 -12.65
C ARG A 44 28.51 6.41 -11.51
N THR A 45 28.34 7.74 -11.53
CA THR A 45 27.53 8.43 -10.51
C THR A 45 26.07 8.01 -10.56
N LEU A 46 25.49 7.88 -11.76
CA LEU A 46 24.12 7.41 -11.96
C LEU A 46 23.93 5.98 -11.45
N LEU A 47 24.86 5.09 -11.80
CA LEU A 47 24.84 3.70 -11.34
C LEU A 47 24.97 3.58 -9.83
N LEU A 48 25.92 4.30 -9.24
CA LEU A 48 26.12 4.30 -7.79
C LEU A 48 24.90 4.87 -7.08
N ALA A 49 24.37 6.01 -7.53
CA ALA A 49 23.19 6.64 -6.94
C ALA A 49 21.96 5.72 -7.03
N GLY A 50 21.69 5.13 -8.21
CA GLY A 50 20.58 4.19 -8.38
C GLY A 50 20.71 2.95 -7.51
N THR A 51 21.93 2.40 -7.39
CA THR A 51 22.20 1.21 -6.57
C THR A 51 22.06 1.52 -5.07
N VAL A 52 22.68 2.61 -4.60
CA VAL A 52 22.59 3.03 -3.19
C VAL A 52 21.14 3.35 -2.81
N LEU A 53 20.42 4.06 -3.67
CA LEU A 53 19.01 4.39 -3.42
C LEU A 53 18.15 3.12 -3.38
N LEU A 54 18.36 2.18 -4.30
CA LEU A 54 17.64 0.90 -4.31
C LEU A 54 17.91 0.09 -3.04
N ILE A 55 19.17 0.00 -2.61
CA ILE A 55 19.55 -0.69 -1.37
C ILE A 55 18.92 0.00 -0.17
N ALA A 56 19.03 1.33 -0.07
CA ALA A 56 18.45 2.09 1.02
C ALA A 56 16.92 1.88 1.11
N LEU A 57 16.21 1.95 -0.01
CA LEU A 57 14.76 1.74 -0.06
C LEU A 57 14.31 0.27 0.06
N SER A 58 15.24 -0.68 -0.04
CA SER A 58 14.97 -2.11 0.19
C SER A 58 15.39 -2.56 1.59
N PHE A 59 16.03 -1.68 2.37
CA PHE A 59 16.54 -2.00 3.69
C PHE A 59 15.55 -1.60 4.78
N HIS A 60 15.15 -2.60 5.58
CA HIS A 60 14.20 -2.44 6.69
C HIS A 60 14.57 -1.31 7.66
N GLY A 61 15.86 -1.13 7.95
CA GLY A 61 16.32 -0.06 8.85
C GLY A 61 16.03 1.37 8.32
N VAL A 62 15.77 1.53 7.03
CA VAL A 62 15.34 2.80 6.42
C VAL A 62 13.84 2.83 6.20
N THR A 63 13.24 1.75 5.69
CA THR A 63 11.82 1.72 5.36
C THR A 63 10.90 1.70 6.57
N ASP A 64 11.25 0.97 7.62
CA ASP A 64 10.36 0.76 8.77
C ASP A 64 10.13 2.06 9.55
N PRO A 65 11.15 2.91 9.84
CA PRO A 65 10.92 4.22 10.43
C PRO A 65 10.08 5.15 9.55
N MET A 66 10.27 5.09 8.22
CA MET A 66 9.45 5.88 7.29
C MET A 66 7.98 5.45 7.35
N ILE A 67 7.73 4.14 7.31
CA ILE A 67 6.38 3.58 7.45
C ILE A 67 5.79 3.95 8.82
N ALA A 68 6.54 3.77 9.90
CA ALA A 68 6.10 4.10 11.25
C ALA A 68 5.72 5.58 11.41
N ALA A 69 6.43 6.50 10.76
CA ALA A 69 6.09 7.93 10.77
C ALA A 69 4.77 8.23 10.04
N LEU A 70 4.40 7.44 9.03
CA LEU A 70 3.09 7.53 8.37
C LEU A 70 1.99 6.84 9.18
N GLU A 71 2.24 5.64 9.68
CA GLU A 71 1.27 4.82 10.42
C GLU A 71 0.96 5.38 11.81
N GLY A 72 1.95 5.96 12.49
CA GLY A 72 1.78 6.54 13.83
C GLY A 72 0.77 7.70 13.91
N ARG A 73 0.31 8.22 12.77
CA ARG A 73 -0.80 9.19 12.70
C ARG A 73 -2.16 8.57 13.02
N TYR A 74 -2.27 7.25 12.93
CA TYR A 74 -3.50 6.50 13.13
C TYR A 74 -3.29 5.47 14.26
N PRO A 75 -3.58 5.84 15.52
CA PRO A 75 -3.38 4.92 16.63
C PRO A 75 -4.30 3.68 16.47
N PRO A 76 -3.81 2.49 16.86
CA PRO A 76 -4.63 1.28 16.80
C PRO A 76 -5.79 1.36 17.80
N LEU A 77 -6.95 0.84 17.41
CA LEU A 77 -8.11 0.71 18.29
C LEU A 77 -7.92 -0.45 19.26
N LEU A 78 -7.32 -0.17 20.42
CA LEU A 78 -7.03 -1.19 21.44
C LEU A 78 -8.28 -1.60 22.24
N ASP A 79 -9.14 -0.64 22.58
CA ASP A 79 -10.43 -0.89 23.23
C ASP A 79 -11.59 -0.41 22.33
N PRO A 80 -12.32 -1.33 21.66
CA PRO A 80 -13.44 -0.98 20.79
C PRO A 80 -14.63 -0.36 21.52
N ARG A 81 -14.74 -0.55 22.84
CA ARG A 81 -15.84 0.00 23.65
C ARG A 81 -15.61 1.44 24.06
N LYS A 82 -14.37 1.90 23.98
CA LYS A 82 -13.95 3.29 24.24
C LYS A 82 -13.13 3.80 23.06
N PRO A 83 -13.78 4.10 21.92
CA PRO A 83 -13.07 4.60 20.76
C PRO A 83 -12.38 5.93 21.10
N ALA A 84 -11.06 5.90 21.20
CA ALA A 84 -10.23 7.09 21.24
C ALA A 84 -9.70 7.31 19.82
N PHE A 85 -10.28 8.28 19.11
CA PHE A 85 -9.67 8.75 17.88
C PHE A 85 -8.47 9.63 18.25
N GLY A 86 -7.41 9.63 17.46
CA GLY A 86 -6.10 10.23 17.79
C GLY A 86 -6.10 11.75 18.07
N ASP A 87 -7.26 12.39 18.20
CA ASP A 87 -7.49 13.79 18.57
C ASP A 87 -7.86 13.98 20.05
N GLY A 88 -7.87 12.91 20.86
CA GLY A 88 -8.09 12.98 22.31
C GLY A 88 -9.55 13.13 22.73
N ARG A 89 -10.50 12.97 21.81
CA ARG A 89 -11.94 12.99 22.11
C ARG A 89 -12.44 11.58 22.39
N GLU A 90 -13.28 11.44 23.42
CA GLU A 90 -14.09 10.23 23.58
C GLU A 90 -15.06 10.16 22.39
N GLY A 91 -14.88 9.13 21.56
CA GLY A 91 -15.66 8.96 20.35
C GLY A 91 -17.08 8.49 20.65
N GLU A 92 -18.02 8.86 19.78
CA GLU A 92 -19.34 8.23 19.74
C GLU A 92 -19.22 6.70 19.56
N PRO A 93 -20.24 5.92 19.97
CA PRO A 93 -20.29 4.49 19.71
C PRO A 93 -20.03 4.17 18.23
N ILE A 94 -19.16 3.20 17.97
CA ILE A 94 -18.80 2.79 16.61
C ILE A 94 -20.03 2.16 15.93
N ARG A 95 -20.60 2.87 14.95
CA ARG A 95 -21.75 2.38 14.16
C ARG A 95 -21.34 1.55 12.95
N TRP A 96 -20.12 1.74 12.46
CA TRP A 96 -19.66 1.17 11.18
C TRP A 96 -18.25 0.62 11.30
N ILE A 97 -18.06 -0.61 10.83
CA ILE A 97 -16.75 -1.25 10.67
C ILE A 97 -16.54 -1.44 9.18
N PHE A 98 -15.59 -0.69 8.60
CA PHE A 98 -15.32 -0.74 7.17
C PHE A 98 -14.04 -1.52 6.89
N VAL A 99 -14.18 -2.68 6.25
CA VAL A 99 -13.05 -3.55 5.89
C VAL A 99 -12.71 -3.37 4.41
N LEU A 100 -11.49 -2.90 4.16
CA LEU A 100 -10.94 -2.72 2.81
C LEU A 100 -10.42 -4.03 2.24
N GLY A 101 -11.01 -4.49 1.13
CA GLY A 101 -10.46 -5.57 0.31
C GLY A 101 -9.09 -5.21 -0.28
N GLY A 102 -8.20 -6.20 -0.37
CA GLY A 102 -6.80 -6.04 -0.77
C GLY A 102 -6.29 -7.14 -1.69
N GLY A 103 -7.18 -7.77 -2.46
CA GLY A 103 -6.85 -8.82 -3.42
C GLY A 103 -7.63 -10.11 -3.18
N HIS A 104 -8.12 -10.70 -4.27
CA HIS A 104 -8.83 -11.97 -4.27
C HIS A 104 -8.50 -12.75 -5.55
N GLN A 105 -8.21 -14.04 -5.42
CA GLN A 105 -8.04 -14.96 -6.54
C GLN A 105 -8.97 -16.15 -6.34
N LYS A 106 -9.86 -16.38 -7.31
CA LYS A 106 -10.81 -17.48 -7.28
C LYS A 106 -10.18 -18.70 -7.94
N ASP A 107 -9.84 -19.72 -7.16
CA ASP A 107 -9.48 -21.05 -7.66
C ASP A 107 -10.46 -22.07 -7.06
N PRO A 108 -11.36 -22.69 -7.85
CA PRO A 108 -12.34 -23.66 -7.36
C PRO A 108 -11.72 -24.86 -6.64
N ARG A 109 -10.44 -25.15 -6.85
CA ARG A 109 -9.71 -26.26 -6.22
C ARG A 109 -9.19 -25.91 -4.82
N LEU A 110 -9.20 -24.62 -4.46
CA LEU A 110 -8.70 -24.14 -3.19
C LEU A 110 -9.84 -23.83 -2.22
N PRO A 111 -9.63 -23.99 -0.90
CA PRO A 111 -10.58 -23.53 0.11
C PRO A 111 -10.86 -22.04 0.01
N ALA A 112 -12.06 -21.61 0.43
CA ALA A 112 -12.48 -20.21 0.37
C ALA A 112 -11.52 -19.24 1.10
N THR A 113 -10.86 -19.70 2.16
CA THR A 113 -9.85 -18.91 2.90
C THR A 113 -8.61 -18.61 2.08
N SER A 114 -8.26 -19.48 1.12
CA SER A 114 -7.11 -19.31 0.23
C SER A 114 -7.42 -18.39 -0.95
N HIS A 115 -8.67 -17.94 -1.09
CA HIS A 115 -9.03 -17.02 -2.16
C HIS A 115 -8.72 -15.57 -1.82
N LEU A 116 -8.45 -15.24 -0.54
CA LEU A 116 -8.11 -13.90 -0.09
C LEU A 116 -6.59 -13.74 0.03
N SER A 117 -6.08 -12.54 -0.24
CA SER A 117 -4.71 -12.21 0.14
C SER A 117 -4.56 -12.22 1.67
N ASP A 118 -3.35 -12.51 2.16
CA ASP A 118 -3.06 -12.56 3.60
C ASP A 118 -3.51 -11.28 4.33
N SER A 119 -3.26 -10.12 3.72
CA SER A 119 -3.67 -8.83 4.29
C SER A 119 -5.19 -8.65 4.31
N SER A 120 -5.91 -9.15 3.31
CA SER A 120 -7.38 -9.12 3.28
C SER A 120 -7.97 -10.07 4.33
N LEU A 121 -7.37 -11.23 4.52
CA LEU A 121 -7.80 -12.22 5.51
C LEU A 121 -7.63 -11.68 6.93
N VAL A 122 -6.47 -11.08 7.26
CA VAL A 122 -6.22 -10.46 8.57
C VAL A 122 -7.21 -9.33 8.84
N ARG A 123 -7.44 -8.45 7.87
CA ARG A 123 -8.41 -7.34 8.01
C ARG A 123 -9.84 -7.83 8.20
N LEU A 124 -10.25 -8.88 7.49
CA LEU A 124 -11.59 -9.45 7.63
C LEU A 124 -11.76 -10.15 8.97
N ALA A 125 -10.77 -10.93 9.40
CA ALA A 125 -10.78 -11.59 10.70
C ALA A 125 -10.92 -10.58 11.84
N GLU A 126 -10.17 -9.48 11.77
CA GLU A 126 -10.26 -8.40 12.75
C GLU A 126 -11.61 -7.66 12.68
N GLY A 127 -12.11 -7.37 11.48
CA GLY A 127 -13.44 -6.77 11.31
C GLY A 127 -14.58 -7.64 11.88
N ILE A 128 -14.50 -8.96 11.72
CA ILE A 128 -15.44 -9.91 12.31
C ILE A 128 -15.30 -9.92 13.84
N ARG A 129 -14.07 -9.92 14.37
CA ARG A 129 -13.83 -9.85 15.82
C ARG A 129 -14.46 -8.58 16.43
N LEU A 130 -14.23 -7.43 15.80
CA LEU A 130 -14.79 -6.14 16.22
C LEU A 130 -16.32 -6.13 16.14
N GLN A 131 -16.91 -6.66 15.06
CA GLN A 131 -18.37 -6.72 14.90
C GLN A 131 -19.04 -7.59 15.97
N ARG A 132 -18.40 -8.70 16.39
CA ARG A 132 -18.88 -9.54 17.49
C ARG A 132 -18.81 -8.84 18.84
N LEU A 133 -17.83 -7.96 19.05
CA LEU A 133 -17.71 -7.16 20.27
C LEU A 133 -18.68 -5.97 20.29
N LEU A 134 -19.12 -5.51 19.13
CA LEU A 134 -19.98 -4.35 18.92
C LEU A 134 -21.19 -4.76 18.07
N PRO A 135 -22.17 -5.50 18.64
CA PRO A 135 -23.26 -6.07 17.87
C PRO A 135 -24.17 -5.03 17.18
N GLU A 136 -24.22 -3.81 17.72
CA GLU A 136 -24.96 -2.68 17.14
C GLU A 136 -24.25 -2.07 15.91
N SER A 137 -23.00 -2.44 15.66
CA SER A 137 -22.23 -1.95 14.52
C SER A 137 -22.54 -2.74 13.25
N ARG A 138 -22.47 -2.07 12.10
CA ARG A 138 -22.61 -2.69 10.78
C ARG A 138 -21.24 -2.92 10.16
N LEU A 139 -20.96 -4.18 9.79
CA LEU A 139 -19.77 -4.56 9.03
C LEU A 139 -20.00 -4.30 7.53
N ILE A 140 -19.20 -3.42 6.95
CA ILE A 140 -19.21 -3.13 5.52
C ILE A 140 -17.91 -3.63 4.90
N LEU A 141 -18.02 -4.36 3.79
CA LEU A 141 -16.87 -4.88 3.04
C LEU A 141 -16.74 -4.11 1.72
N SER A 142 -15.51 -3.75 1.37
CA SER A 142 -15.17 -3.20 0.05
C SER A 142 -14.55 -4.28 -0.82
N GLY A 143 -15.06 -4.44 -2.04
CA GLY A 143 -14.56 -5.41 -3.02
C GLY A 143 -14.78 -4.93 -4.46
N GLY A 144 -13.90 -5.36 -5.36
CA GLY A 144 -14.00 -5.08 -6.79
C GLY A 144 -14.48 -6.32 -7.57
N ARG A 145 -15.08 -6.10 -8.75
CA ARG A 145 -15.39 -7.19 -9.68
C ARG A 145 -14.09 -7.75 -10.26
N THR A 146 -13.81 -9.03 -10.05
CA THR A 146 -12.78 -9.73 -10.81
C THR A 146 -13.41 -10.23 -12.12
N SER A 147 -12.68 -10.11 -13.23
CA SER A 147 -13.12 -10.54 -14.56
C SER A 147 -12.95 -12.05 -14.80
N ALA A 148 -12.74 -12.84 -13.75
CA ALA A 148 -12.63 -14.29 -13.86
C ALA A 148 -14.03 -14.91 -14.05
N PRO A 149 -14.20 -15.87 -15.00
CA PRO A 149 -15.48 -16.56 -15.16
C PRO A 149 -15.85 -17.31 -13.87
N ALA A 150 -17.16 -17.37 -13.61
CA ALA A 150 -17.75 -17.88 -12.38
C ALA A 150 -17.50 -19.38 -12.19
#